data_AF-A0A0E0JFD2-F1
#
_entry.id   AF-A0A0E0JFD2-F1
#
_cell.length_a   1.000
_cell.length_b   1.000
_cell.length_c   1.000
_cell.angle_alpha   90.00
_cell.angle_beta   90.00
_cell.angle_gamma   90.00
#
_symmetry.space_group_name_H-M   'P 1'
#
loop_
_entity.id
_entity.type
_entity.pdbx_description
1 polymer ?
#
loop_
_entity_poly.entity_id
_entity_poly.type
_entity_poly.pdbx_seq_one_letter_code
_entity_poly.pdbx_strand_id
1 'polypeptide(L)'
;MEKWMTVEQEATKTFLRALIADVHQYIDMTEEDVVEEYRRAGKLHTYDPYTEWQKRYARHLRSMESKDGVSLVENSTIGDAKEE
;
A
#
# COMPACT_ATOMS: atom_id res chain seq x y z
N MET A 1 -16.77 -23.06 12.33
CA MET A 1 -15.33 -22.86 12.07
C MET A 1 -15.10 -22.59 10.58
N GLU A 2 -15.63 -23.42 9.67
CA GLU A 2 -15.60 -23.22 8.20
C GLU A 2 -16.11 -21.85 7.69
N LYS A 3 -17.17 -21.32 8.30
CA LYS A 3 -17.77 -20.04 7.89
C LYS A 3 -16.87 -18.82 8.16
N TRP A 4 -16.02 -18.90 9.19
CA TRP A 4 -15.06 -17.82 9.52
C TRP A 4 -13.88 -17.81 8.53
N MET A 5 -13.37 -18.99 8.16
CA MET A 5 -12.34 -19.15 7.12
C MET A 5 -12.78 -18.64 5.74
N THR A 6 -14.06 -18.74 5.41
CA THR A 6 -14.59 -18.25 4.12
C THR A 6 -14.68 -16.73 4.08
N VAL A 7 -15.04 -16.08 5.20
CA VAL A 7 -15.08 -14.62 5.30
C VAL A 7 -13.68 -14.02 5.21
N GLU A 8 -12.70 -14.59 5.93
CA GLU A 8 -11.30 -14.16 5.87
C GLU A 8 -10.70 -14.37 4.47
N GLN A 9 -11.05 -15.46 3.78
CA GLN A 9 -10.64 -15.69 2.39
C GLN A 9 -11.23 -14.66 1.42
N GLU A 10 -12.51 -14.32 1.53
CA GLU A 10 -13.13 -13.33 0.64
C GLU A 10 -12.61 -11.91 0.92
N ALA A 11 -12.35 -11.57 2.18
CA ALA A 11 -11.68 -10.32 2.56
C ALA A 11 -10.26 -10.23 1.96
N THR A 12 -9.48 -11.30 2.08
CA THR A 12 -8.12 -11.39 1.52
C THR A 12 -8.14 -11.29 -0.01
N LYS A 13 -9.05 -11.97 -0.70
CA LYS A 13 -9.20 -11.86 -2.16
C LYS A 13 -9.59 -10.45 -2.59
N THR A 14 -10.47 -9.79 -1.84
CA THR A 14 -10.89 -8.42 -2.12
C THR A 14 -9.74 -7.45 -1.96
N PHE A 15 -8.94 -7.61 -0.89
CA PHE A 15 -7.71 -6.84 -0.68
C PHE A 15 -6.72 -7.04 -1.83
N LEU A 16 -6.41 -8.29 -2.20
CA LEU A 16 -5.47 -8.61 -3.27
C LEU A 16 -5.93 -8.03 -4.62
N ARG A 17 -7.23 -8.08 -4.94
CA ARG A 17 -7.77 -7.44 -6.15
C ARG A 17 -7.59 -5.92 -6.13
N ALA A 18 -7.87 -5.27 -5.01
CA ALA A 18 -7.71 -3.83 -4.89
C ALA A 18 -6.23 -3.41 -5.01
N LEU A 19 -5.32 -4.17 -4.38
CA LEU A 19 -3.89 -3.96 -4.48
C LEU A 19 -3.41 -4.13 -5.93
N ILE A 20 -3.77 -5.24 -6.58
CA ILE A 20 -3.38 -5.51 -7.98
C ILE A 20 -3.90 -4.42 -8.92
N ALA A 21 -5.12 -3.92 -8.72
CA ALA A 21 -5.67 -2.83 -9.51
C ALA A 21 -4.89 -1.52 -9.35
N ASP A 22 -4.54 -1.14 -8.11
CA ASP A 22 -3.74 0.06 -7.84
C ASP A 22 -2.32 -0.06 -8.42
N VAL A 23 -1.72 -1.25 -8.30
CA VAL A 23 -0.40 -1.57 -8.87
C VAL A 23 -0.42 -1.46 -10.39
N HIS A 24 -1.40 -2.06 -11.07
CA HIS A 24 -1.52 -1.94 -12.52
C HIS A 24 -1.71 -0.48 -12.94
N GLN A 25 -2.56 0.28 -12.24
CA GLN A 25 -2.74 1.69 -12.52
C GLN A 25 -1.43 2.48 -12.33
N TYR A 26 -0.65 2.18 -11.29
CA TYR A 26 0.63 2.83 -11.05
C TYR A 26 1.68 2.47 -12.11
N ILE A 27 1.75 1.22 -12.55
CA ILE A 27 2.66 0.77 -13.61
C ILE A 27 2.32 1.46 -14.95
N ASP A 28 1.04 1.70 -15.19
CA ASP A 28 0.57 2.40 -16.39
C ASP A 28 0.76 3.93 -16.31
N MET A 29 1.00 4.48 -15.11
CA MET A 29 1.27 5.91 -14.90
C MET A 29 2.74 6.25 -15.13
N THR A 30 2.99 7.42 -15.72
CA THR A 30 4.34 7.98 -15.79
C THR A 30 4.71 8.65 -14.46
N GLU A 31 6.01 8.85 -14.21
CA GLU A 31 6.48 9.62 -13.04
C GLU A 31 5.86 11.03 -13.02
N GLU A 32 5.68 11.65 -14.19
CA GLU A 32 5.06 12.96 -14.34
C GLU A 32 3.58 12.97 -13.92
N ASP A 33 2.83 11.91 -14.24
CA ASP A 33 1.45 11.75 -13.79
C ASP A 33 1.37 11.69 -12.25
N VAL A 34 2.27 10.94 -11.63
CA VAL A 34 2.33 10.80 -10.16
C VAL A 34 2.76 12.12 -9.52
N VAL A 35 3.75 12.81 -10.09
CA VAL A 35 4.19 14.14 -9.66
C VAL A 35 3.03 15.14 -9.73
N GLU A 36 2.22 15.10 -10.79
CA GLU A 36 1.05 15.96 -10.92
C GLU A 36 -0.06 15.64 -9.92
N GLU A 37 -0.29 14.36 -9.57
CA GLU A 37 -1.19 14.02 -8.46
C GLU A 37 -0.74 14.68 -7.15
N TYR A 38 0.56 14.58 -6.84
CA TYR A 38 1.14 15.17 -5.64
C TYR A 38 1.14 16.71 -5.67
N ARG A 39 1.38 17.32 -6.85
CA ARG A 39 1.29 18.76 -7.06
C ARG A 39 -0.14 19.26 -6.83
N ARG A 40 -1.14 18.61 -7.44
CA ARG A 40 -2.57 18.94 -7.26
C ARG A 40 -3.02 18.78 -5.81
N ALA A 41 -2.47 17.80 -5.09
CA ALA A 41 -2.74 17.61 -3.67
C ALA A 41 -2.01 18.62 -2.75
N GLY A 42 -1.15 19.49 -3.28
CA GLY A 42 -0.31 20.40 -2.48
C GLY A 42 0.77 19.68 -1.67
N LYS A 43 1.07 18.43 -2.01
CA LYS A 43 1.95 17.52 -1.25
C LYS A 43 3.23 17.16 -1.99
N LEU A 44 3.57 17.89 -3.06
CA LEU A 44 4.75 17.61 -3.88
C LEU A 44 6.05 17.54 -3.06
N HIS A 45 6.17 18.34 -1.98
CA HIS A 45 7.30 18.29 -1.06
C HIS A 45 7.46 16.96 -0.28
N THR A 46 6.45 16.09 -0.32
CA THR A 46 6.46 14.75 0.31
C THR A 46 6.58 13.62 -0.71
N TYR A 47 6.57 13.95 -2.01
CA TYR A 47 6.77 12.98 -3.06
C TYR A 47 8.22 12.51 -3.03
N ASP A 48 8.37 11.19 -3.07
CA ASP A 48 9.67 10.53 -3.17
C ASP A 48 9.45 9.26 -3.99
N PRO A 49 10.02 9.18 -5.21
CA PRO A 49 9.81 8.04 -6.11
C PRO A 49 10.32 6.72 -5.53
N TYR A 50 11.34 6.75 -4.66
CA TYR A 50 11.90 5.54 -4.05
C TYR A 50 10.98 4.95 -2.96
N THR A 51 10.22 5.80 -2.26
CA THR A 51 9.31 5.35 -1.19
C THR A 51 7.84 5.31 -1.60
N GLU A 52 7.48 5.78 -2.80
CA GLU A 52 6.10 5.86 -3.26
C GLU A 52 5.40 4.49 -3.28
N TRP A 53 6.09 3.46 -3.77
CA TRP A 53 5.58 2.09 -3.77
C TRP A 53 5.22 1.59 -2.36
N GLN A 54 6.07 1.87 -1.37
CA GLN A 54 5.84 1.49 0.02
C GLN A 54 4.67 2.28 0.63
N LYS A 55 4.55 3.58 0.33
CA LYS A 55 3.44 4.43 0.79
C LYS A 55 2.09 3.94 0.25
N ARG A 56 2.03 3.53 -1.01
CA ARG A 56 0.84 2.94 -1.65
C ARG A 56 0.46 1.61 -1.01
N TYR A 57 1.43 0.71 -0.81
CA TYR A 57 1.20 -0.55 -0.11
C TYR A 57 0.69 -0.36 1.32
N ALA A 58 1.29 0.56 2.08
CA ALA A 58 0.86 0.89 3.44
C ALA A 58 -0.57 1.47 3.49
N ARG A 59 -1.02 2.16 2.44
CA ARG A 59 -2.41 2.64 2.32
C ARG A 59 -3.39 1.48 2.22
N HIS A 60 -3.06 0.47 1.43
CA HIS A 60 -3.87 -0.75 1.32
C HIS A 60 -3.89 -1.53 2.64
N LEU A 61 -2.74 -1.71 3.29
CA LEU A 61 -2.67 -2.39 4.59
C LEU A 61 -3.55 -1.72 5.65
N ARG A 62 -3.50 -0.39 5.77
CA ARG A 62 -4.38 0.36 6.67
C ARG A 62 -5.87 0.18 6.34
N SER A 63 -6.22 0.02 5.07
CA SER A 63 -7.60 -0.28 4.65
C SER A 63 -8.05 -1.69 5.05
N MET A 64 -7.11 -2.61 5.28
CA MET A 64 -7.39 -3.98 5.75
C MET A 64 -7.52 -4.00 7.28
N GLU A 65 -6.59 -3.35 8.00
CA GLU A 65 -6.64 -3.21 9.46
C GLU A 65 -7.91 -2.51 9.96
N SER A 66 -8.38 -1.48 9.24
CA SER A 66 -9.61 -0.78 9.61
C SER A 66 -10.88 -1.64 9.49
N LYS A 67 -10.81 -2.80 8.82
CA LYS A 67 -11.93 -3.73 8.68
C LYS A 67 -11.88 -4.88 9.69
N ASP A 68 -10.68 -5.34 10.07
CA ASP A 68 -10.53 -6.57 10.87
C ASP A 68 -9.73 -6.40 12.19
N GLY A 69 -9.16 -5.23 12.50
CA GLY A 69 -8.51 -4.98 13.80
C GLY A 69 -7.28 -5.84 14.12
N VAL A 70 -6.66 -6.48 13.12
CA VAL A 70 -5.44 -7.30 13.29
C VAL A 70 -4.25 -6.59 12.66
N SER A 71 -3.35 -6.10 13.51
CA SER A 71 -2.10 -5.44 13.14
C SER A 71 -1.10 -6.46 12.58
N LEU A 72 -0.72 -6.29 11.31
CA LEU A 72 0.42 -6.97 10.68
C LEU A 72 1.61 -6.00 10.61
N VAL A 73 1.97 -5.35 11.74
CA VAL A 73 3.08 -4.37 11.79
C VAL A 73 4.24 -4.84 12.66
N GLU A 74 4.50 -6.15 12.77
CA GLU A 74 5.66 -6.63 13.54
C GLU A 74 6.84 -7.16 12.71
N ASN A 75 6.86 -7.01 11.38
CA ASN A 75 8.02 -7.47 10.58
C ASN A 75 8.40 -6.55 9.42
N SER A 76 8.68 -5.28 9.70
CA SER A 76 9.48 -4.46 8.78
C SER A 76 10.35 -3.44 9.51
N THR A 77 11.17 -3.93 10.44
CA THR A 77 12.47 -3.29 10.73
C THR A 77 13.46 -3.80 9.69
N ILE A 78 13.40 -3.24 8.48
CA ILE A 78 14.55 -3.30 7.57
C ILE A 78 15.52 -2.26 8.12
N GLY A 79 16.54 -2.77 8.83
CA GLY A 79 17.53 -1.97 9.53
C GLY A 79 18.25 -1.00 8.60
N ASP A 80 18.53 0.17 9.15
CA ASP A 80 19.52 1.10 8.66
C ASP A 80 20.86 0.36 8.44
N ALA A 81 21.12 -0.04 7.19
CA ALA A 81 22.48 -0.31 6.76
C ALA A 81 23.18 1.04 6.61
N LYS A 82 23.80 1.49 7.70
CA LYS A 82 24.82 2.53 7.66
C LYS A 82 25.96 2.04 6.79
N GLU A 83 26.23 2.78 5.74
CA GLU A 83 27.46 2.70 4.96
C GLU A 83 28.59 3.33 5.80
N GLU A 84 29.58 2.54 6.20
CA GLU A 84 30.90 2.97 6.65
C GLU A 84 31.97 2.15 5.93
#